data_AF-A0A075AHL4-F1
#
_entry.id   AF-A0A075AHL4-F1
#
_cell.length_a   1.000
_cell.length_b   1.000
_cell.length_c   1.000
_cell.angle_alpha   90.00
_cell.angle_beta   90.00
_cell.angle_gamma   90.00
#
_symmetry.space_group_name_H-M   'P 1'
#
loop_
_entity.id
_entity.type
_entity.pdbx_description
1 polymer ?
#
loop_
_entity_poly.entity_id
_entity_poly.type
_entity_poly.pdbx_seq_one_letter_code
_entity_poly.pdbx_strand_id
1 'polypeptide(L)'
;AIAGVLAALAQIASLAGASDFTTSAFAYFLIALAILGTSIIMTLMLRRNAHFNSYWDTEICIQVNDTKTQDGEENFLPLSELSSGTVLESDEPHVTQRSSRHLLKSLYEMWIHGGCTMLTLMYTLMLYPALLQPIKSVHFDPDNAWSSVFFVPVIVFLSFNIFDWIGRTLAGFVKWPRRNQRWILLAICLARVVFIPLCMFMNQQPRKHLPVVFNHDAYPIILVILLGLTNGYFLSLAMTYGP
;
A
#
# COMPACT_ATOMS: atom_id res chain seq x y z
N ALA A 1 3.73 -3.88 0.27
CA ALA A 1 3.94 -5.31 0.62
C ALA A 1 5.23 -5.85 -0.01
N ILE A 2 5.21 -6.51 -1.18
CA ILE A 2 6.39 -7.26 -1.69
C ILE A 2 7.64 -6.38 -1.89
N ALA A 3 7.49 -5.20 -2.50
CA ALA A 3 8.61 -4.25 -2.64
C ALA A 3 9.23 -3.84 -1.30
N GLY A 4 8.41 -3.72 -0.24
CA GLY A 4 8.89 -3.41 1.11
C GLY A 4 9.61 -4.58 1.77
N VAL A 5 9.18 -5.82 1.53
CA VAL A 5 9.91 -7.02 1.97
C VAL A 5 11.28 -7.09 1.30
N LEU A 6 11.33 -6.87 -0.02
CA LEU A 6 12.59 -6.84 -0.78
C LEU A 6 13.52 -5.73 -0.28
N ALA A 7 13.00 -4.54 -0.01
CA ALA A 7 13.79 -3.44 0.55
C ALA A 7 14.37 -3.78 1.93
N ALA A 8 13.58 -4.41 2.82
CA ALA A 8 14.05 -4.84 4.13
C ALA A 8 15.12 -5.95 4.04
N LEU A 9 14.94 -6.92 3.13
CA LEU A 9 15.94 -7.96 2.87
C LEU A 9 17.24 -7.38 2.33
N ALA A 10 17.14 -6.44 1.38
CA ALA A 10 18.30 -5.77 0.82
C ALA A 10 19.04 -4.95 1.90
N GLN A 11 18.29 -4.30 2.80
CA GLN A 11 18.84 -3.65 4.00
C GLN A 11 19.64 -4.63 4.86
N ILE A 12 19.05 -5.75 5.25
CA ILE A 12 19.72 -6.77 6.07
C ILE A 12 20.97 -7.31 5.37
N ALA A 13 20.91 -7.58 4.06
CA ALA A 13 22.04 -8.05 3.28
C ALA A 13 23.19 -7.04 3.25
N SER A 14 22.89 -5.73 3.15
CA SER A 14 23.90 -4.67 3.23
C SER A 14 24.53 -4.56 4.61
N LEU A 15 23.75 -4.71 5.69
CA LEU A 15 24.30 -4.72 7.05
C LEU A 15 25.18 -5.96 7.28
N ALA A 16 24.86 -7.10 6.65
CA ALA A 16 25.65 -8.33 6.75
C ALA A 16 26.92 -8.34 5.88
N GLY A 17 26.89 -7.67 4.73
CA GLY A 17 27.99 -7.63 3.76
C GLY A 17 28.91 -6.42 3.88
N ALA A 18 28.75 -5.58 4.90
CA ALA A 18 29.48 -4.32 5.02
C ALA A 18 30.98 -4.51 5.26
N SER A 19 31.77 -4.46 4.18
CA SER A 19 33.18 -4.02 4.22
C SER A 19 33.33 -2.54 3.86
N ASP A 20 32.42 -1.95 3.05
CA ASP A 20 32.39 -0.52 2.68
C ASP A 20 31.01 -0.04 2.18
N PHE A 21 30.69 1.26 2.41
CA PHE A 21 29.42 1.90 2.02
C PHE A 21 29.22 1.96 0.49
N THR A 22 30.29 2.24 -0.26
CA THR A 22 30.26 2.35 -1.73
C THR A 22 29.91 1.03 -2.40
N THR A 23 30.47 -0.08 -1.90
CA THR A 23 30.22 -1.43 -2.41
C THR A 23 28.77 -1.84 -2.17
N SER A 24 28.23 -1.52 -0.99
CA SER A 24 26.82 -1.75 -0.68
C SER A 24 25.90 -0.96 -1.62
N ALA A 25 26.15 0.34 -1.79
CA ALA A 25 25.36 1.20 -2.68
C ALA A 25 25.35 0.71 -4.14
N PHE A 26 26.52 0.28 -4.64
CA PHE A 26 26.63 -0.31 -5.98
C PHE A 26 25.82 -1.62 -6.11
N ALA A 27 25.85 -2.49 -5.08
CA ALA A 27 25.06 -3.72 -5.07
C ALA A 27 23.54 -3.44 -5.11
N TYR A 28 23.04 -2.47 -4.33
CA TYR A 28 21.63 -2.07 -4.38
C TYR A 28 21.22 -1.56 -5.77
N PHE A 29 22.05 -0.72 -6.37
CA PHE A 29 21.80 -0.18 -7.69
C PHE A 29 21.69 -1.28 -8.74
N LEU A 30 22.59 -2.28 -8.68
CA LEU A 30 22.60 -3.41 -9.62
C LEU A 30 21.37 -4.31 -9.43
N ILE A 31 20.97 -4.60 -8.19
CA ILE A 31 19.74 -5.35 -7.90
C ILE A 31 18.50 -4.60 -8.41
N ALA A 32 18.42 -3.29 -8.18
CA ALA A 32 17.32 -2.46 -8.65
C ALA A 32 17.23 -2.46 -10.18
N LEU A 33 18.37 -2.36 -10.88
CA LEU A 33 18.44 -2.40 -12.34
C LEU A 33 17.97 -3.76 -12.89
N ALA A 34 18.33 -4.87 -12.25
CA ALA A 34 17.87 -6.19 -12.64
C ALA A 34 16.35 -6.34 -12.46
N ILE A 35 15.79 -5.90 -11.33
CA ILE A 35 14.34 -5.92 -11.08
C ILE A 35 13.61 -5.05 -12.11
N LEU A 36 14.12 -3.85 -12.40
CA LEU A 36 13.53 -2.98 -13.41
C LEU A 36 13.57 -3.61 -14.80
N GLY A 37 14.71 -4.19 -15.19
CA GLY A 37 14.86 -4.89 -16.47
C GLY A 37 13.88 -6.05 -16.62
N THR A 38 13.76 -6.90 -15.58
CA THR A 38 12.78 -8.00 -15.58
C THR A 38 11.34 -7.50 -15.66
N SER A 39 11.00 -6.40 -14.96
CA SER A 39 9.68 -5.77 -15.04
C SER A 39 9.36 -5.25 -16.45
N ILE A 40 10.34 -4.63 -17.12
CA ILE A 40 10.19 -4.14 -18.50
C ILE A 40 9.98 -5.33 -19.45
N ILE A 41 10.82 -6.36 -19.35
CA ILE A 41 10.71 -7.57 -20.19
C ILE A 41 9.34 -8.22 -20.00
N MET A 42 8.90 -8.39 -18.75
CA MET A 42 7.58 -8.98 -18.43
C MET A 42 6.44 -8.14 -19.05
N THR A 43 6.54 -6.82 -18.98
CA THR A 43 5.55 -5.91 -19.58
C THR A 43 5.52 -6.04 -21.12
N LEU A 44 6.69 -6.14 -21.75
CA LEU A 44 6.80 -6.33 -23.20
C LEU A 44 6.25 -7.70 -23.63
N MET A 45 6.53 -8.76 -22.85
CA MET A 45 5.98 -10.09 -23.09
C MET A 45 4.45 -10.11 -22.96
N LEU A 46 3.90 -9.40 -21.97
CA LEU A 46 2.45 -9.25 -21.78
C LEU A 46 1.81 -8.52 -22.96
N ARG A 47 2.41 -7.41 -23.41
CA ARG A 47 1.91 -6.63 -24.56
C ARG A 47 1.99 -7.41 -25.88
N ARG A 48 2.91 -8.37 -26.00
CA ARG A 48 3.02 -9.23 -27.19
C ARG A 48 1.96 -10.34 -27.22
N ASN A 49 1.28 -10.62 -26.11
CA ASN A 49 0.31 -11.69 -26.06
C ASN A 49 -1.01 -11.26 -26.73
N ALA A 50 -1.44 -12.00 -27.76
CA ALA A 50 -2.64 -11.65 -28.55
C ALA A 50 -3.91 -11.59 -27.70
N HIS A 51 -4.01 -12.41 -26.64
CA HIS A 51 -5.12 -12.36 -25.69
C HIS A 51 -5.19 -11.03 -24.92
N PHE A 52 -4.06 -10.40 -24.61
CA PHE A 52 -4.03 -9.13 -23.89
C PHE A 52 -4.60 -7.98 -24.73
N ASN A 53 -4.27 -7.91 -26.02
CA ASN A 53 -4.80 -6.89 -26.93
C ASN A 53 -6.33 -6.95 -27.02
N SER A 54 -6.91 -8.16 -27.04
CA SER A 54 -8.37 -8.32 -27.08
C SER A 54 -9.07 -7.76 -25.83
N TYR A 55 -8.48 -7.91 -24.64
CA TYR A 55 -9.04 -7.34 -23.40
C TYR A 55 -8.83 -5.82 -23.34
N TRP A 56 -7.64 -5.35 -23.72
CA TRP A 56 -7.31 -3.93 -23.70
C TRP A 56 -8.17 -3.11 -24.67
N ASP A 57 -8.41 -3.62 -25.87
CA ASP A 57 -9.28 -2.97 -26.87
C ASP A 57 -10.76 -3.01 -26.45
N THR A 58 -11.20 -4.08 -25.77
CA THR A 58 -12.58 -4.19 -25.25
C THR A 58 -12.84 -3.17 -24.13
N GLU A 59 -11.87 -2.96 -23.24
CA GLU A 59 -12.01 -2.03 -22.11
C GLU A 59 -12.03 -0.56 -22.58
N ILE A 60 -11.25 -0.21 -23.62
CA ILE A 60 -11.33 1.09 -24.30
C ILE A 60 -12.71 1.28 -24.95
N CYS A 61 -13.23 0.25 -25.64
CA CYS A 61 -14.56 0.31 -26.25
C CYS A 61 -15.69 0.47 -25.22
N ILE A 62 -15.64 -0.21 -24.08
CA ILE A 62 -16.64 -0.08 -23.00
C ILE A 62 -16.65 1.34 -22.43
N GLN A 63 -15.47 1.92 -22.16
CA GLN A 63 -15.35 3.31 -21.67
C GLN A 63 -15.94 4.33 -22.66
N VAL A 64 -15.73 4.13 -23.96
CA VAL A 64 -16.31 4.96 -25.03
C VAL A 64 -17.82 4.78 -25.14
N ASN A 65 -18.34 3.57 -24.86
CA ASN A 65 -19.78 3.30 -24.93
C ASN A 65 -20.55 3.84 -23.71
N ASP A 66 -19.98 3.75 -22.51
CA ASP A 66 -20.56 4.35 -21.29
C ASP A 66 -20.62 5.88 -21.36
N THR A 67 -19.66 6.50 -22.06
CA THR A 67 -19.72 7.95 -22.34
C THR A 67 -20.79 8.31 -23.36
N LYS A 68 -21.09 7.43 -24.34
CA LYS A 68 -22.13 7.68 -25.36
C LYS A 68 -23.54 7.34 -24.90
N THR A 69 -23.71 6.33 -24.05
CA THR A 69 -25.04 5.87 -23.57
C THR A 69 -25.67 6.86 -22.58
N GLN A 70 -24.91 7.81 -22.03
CA GLN A 70 -25.44 8.88 -21.18
C GLN A 70 -25.95 10.12 -21.95
N ASP A 71 -25.74 10.20 -23.28
CA ASP A 71 -26.02 11.39 -24.09
C ASP A 71 -27.13 11.24 -25.14
N GLY A 72 -27.88 10.13 -25.21
CA GLY A 72 -28.98 10.05 -26.16
C GLY A 72 -29.83 8.79 -26.08
N GLU A 73 -31.06 8.95 -25.62
CA GLU A 73 -32.17 8.09 -26.03
C GLU A 73 -32.51 8.41 -27.50
N GLU A 74 -32.86 7.38 -28.26
CA GLU A 74 -33.38 7.34 -29.65
C GLU A 74 -32.44 6.93 -30.81
N ASN A 75 -32.85 5.78 -31.38
CA ASN A 75 -32.72 5.28 -32.75
C ASN A 75 -31.72 4.15 -33.07
N PHE A 76 -32.32 3.11 -33.65
CA PHE A 76 -31.84 1.77 -34.02
C PHE A 76 -31.36 1.76 -35.50
N LEU A 77 -30.34 0.94 -35.80
CA LEU A 77 -29.88 0.38 -37.11
C LEU A 77 -28.52 0.85 -37.69
N PRO A 78 -27.81 -0.02 -38.46
CA PRO A 78 -26.45 -0.47 -38.16
C PRO A 78 -25.33 0.09 -39.06
N LEU A 79 -24.10 -0.09 -38.55
CA LEU A 79 -22.80 -0.22 -39.24
C LEU A 79 -22.86 -0.36 -40.77
N SER A 80 -22.71 0.74 -41.49
CA SER A 80 -21.99 0.80 -42.77
C SER A 80 -21.71 2.25 -43.13
N GLU A 81 -20.54 2.51 -43.70
CA GLU A 81 -20.12 3.78 -44.33
C GLU A 81 -19.77 4.95 -43.38
N LEU A 82 -18.48 5.18 -43.15
CA LEU A 82 -17.78 6.34 -43.74
C LEU A 82 -16.30 6.32 -43.34
N SER A 83 -15.50 5.64 -44.16
CA SER A 83 -14.09 5.97 -44.31
C SER A 83 -13.97 7.34 -44.99
N SER A 84 -12.99 8.13 -44.57
CA SER A 84 -12.41 9.31 -45.24
C SER A 84 -13.15 10.64 -45.11
N GLY A 85 -12.48 11.64 -44.53
CA GLY A 85 -12.83 13.06 -44.68
C GLY A 85 -12.26 13.99 -43.61
N THR A 86 -11.08 14.53 -43.85
CA THR A 86 -10.45 15.66 -43.13
C THR A 86 -11.28 16.95 -43.28
N VAL A 87 -11.69 17.65 -42.20
CA VAL A 87 -11.83 19.13 -42.11
C VAL A 87 -11.78 19.57 -40.63
N LEU A 88 -11.24 20.77 -40.43
CA LEU A 88 -10.77 21.48 -39.24
C LEU A 88 -11.87 22.06 -38.30
N GLU A 89 -11.48 22.19 -37.03
CA GLU A 89 -11.76 23.29 -36.07
C GLU A 89 -13.20 23.61 -35.62
N SER A 90 -13.49 23.37 -34.34
CA SER A 90 -14.19 24.34 -33.48
C SER A 90 -14.00 24.03 -31.99
N ASP A 91 -13.73 25.11 -31.27
CA ASP A 91 -13.44 25.30 -29.85
C ASP A 91 -14.70 25.14 -28.97
N GLU A 92 -14.64 24.40 -27.85
CA GLU A 92 -15.60 24.49 -26.73
C GLU A 92 -14.99 23.92 -25.42
N PRO A 93 -14.73 24.76 -24.39
CA PRO A 93 -14.25 24.32 -23.09
C PRO A 93 -15.42 24.12 -22.11
N HIS A 94 -16.33 23.17 -22.37
CA HIS A 94 -17.52 22.99 -21.52
C HIS A 94 -17.67 21.63 -20.82
N VAL A 95 -16.70 20.71 -20.93
CA VAL A 95 -16.81 19.35 -20.36
C VAL A 95 -16.43 19.25 -18.87
N THR A 96 -15.72 20.22 -18.29
CA THR A 96 -15.12 20.06 -16.94
C THR A 96 -16.09 20.26 -15.77
N GLN A 97 -17.19 21.00 -15.94
CA GLN A 97 -18.03 21.42 -14.80
C GLN A 97 -19.10 20.39 -14.38
N ARG A 98 -19.52 19.51 -15.30
CA ARG A 98 -20.46 18.41 -14.99
C ARG A 98 -19.73 17.23 -14.35
N SER A 99 -18.51 16.94 -14.80
CA SER A 99 -17.66 15.86 -14.27
C SER A 99 -17.28 16.07 -12.80
N SER A 100 -16.89 17.29 -12.39
CA SER A 100 -16.44 17.55 -11.01
C SER A 100 -17.54 17.38 -9.96
N ARG A 101 -18.80 17.73 -10.27
CA ARG A 101 -19.95 17.54 -9.35
C ARG A 101 -20.27 16.07 -9.12
N HIS A 102 -20.13 15.25 -10.14
CA HIS A 102 -20.30 13.80 -10.02
C HIS A 102 -19.16 13.17 -9.22
N LEU A 103 -17.91 13.57 -9.48
CA LEU A 103 -16.75 13.11 -8.71
C LEU A 103 -16.81 13.52 -7.23
N LEU A 104 -17.21 14.76 -6.93
CA LEU A 104 -17.33 15.25 -5.55
C LEU A 104 -18.44 14.52 -4.79
N LYS A 105 -19.56 14.22 -5.46
CA LYS A 105 -20.65 13.44 -4.89
C LYS A 105 -20.20 12.01 -4.59
N SER A 106 -19.50 11.35 -5.52
CA SER A 106 -18.94 10.02 -5.31
C SER A 106 -17.92 10.01 -4.16
N LEU A 107 -17.03 11.01 -4.10
CA LEU A 107 -16.07 11.16 -3.00
C LEU A 107 -16.76 11.34 -1.64
N TYR A 108 -17.82 12.14 -1.59
CA TYR A 108 -18.61 12.35 -0.38
C TYR A 108 -19.31 11.06 0.09
N GLU A 109 -19.89 10.29 -0.84
CA GLU A 109 -20.53 9.02 -0.55
C GLU A 109 -19.54 7.97 0.03
N MET A 110 -18.25 8.09 -0.29
CA MET A 110 -17.19 7.15 0.12
C MET A 110 -16.28 7.64 1.24
N TRP A 111 -16.55 8.81 1.80
CA TRP A 111 -15.65 9.47 2.74
C TRP A 111 -15.30 8.62 3.98
N ILE A 112 -16.18 7.70 4.40
CA ILE A 112 -15.93 6.80 5.54
C ILE A 112 -14.83 5.79 5.23
N HIS A 113 -14.85 5.19 4.04
CA HIS A 113 -13.84 4.20 3.62
C HIS A 113 -12.49 4.88 3.37
N GLY A 114 -12.52 6.06 2.73
CA GLY A 114 -11.34 6.92 2.57
C GLY A 114 -10.78 7.38 3.92
N GLY A 115 -11.64 7.79 4.85
CA GLY A 115 -11.28 8.21 6.20
C GLY A 115 -10.64 7.10 7.02
N CYS A 116 -11.17 5.87 7.00
CA CYS A 116 -10.53 4.74 7.69
C CYS A 116 -9.19 4.36 7.06
N THR A 117 -9.06 4.46 5.74
CA THR A 117 -7.77 4.29 5.05
C THR A 117 -6.76 5.33 5.51
N MET A 118 -7.16 6.60 5.50
CA MET A 118 -6.32 7.72 5.92
C MET A 118 -5.91 7.60 7.39
N LEU A 119 -6.85 7.25 8.28
CA LEU A 119 -6.57 6.99 9.70
C LEU A 119 -5.60 5.83 9.89
N THR A 120 -5.82 4.72 9.18
CA THR A 120 -4.92 3.55 9.22
C THR A 120 -3.50 3.95 8.81
N LEU A 121 -3.37 4.65 7.69
CA LEU A 121 -2.07 5.11 7.20
C LEU A 121 -1.43 6.12 8.16
N MET A 122 -2.20 7.06 8.70
CA MET A 122 -1.72 8.04 9.68
C MET A 122 -1.14 7.37 10.93
N TYR A 123 -1.88 6.43 11.54
CA TYR A 123 -1.38 5.69 12.70
C TYR A 123 -0.15 4.85 12.36
N THR A 124 -0.15 4.17 11.22
CA THR A 124 0.99 3.37 10.77
C THR A 124 2.23 4.25 10.56
N LEU A 125 2.11 5.41 9.91
CA LEU A 125 3.24 6.34 9.69
C LEU A 125 3.73 6.99 10.99
N MET A 126 2.84 7.20 11.97
CA MET A 126 3.22 7.69 13.29
C MET A 126 3.99 6.63 14.09
N LEU A 127 3.57 5.36 14.04
CA LEU A 127 4.20 4.27 14.76
C LEU A 127 5.48 3.78 14.08
N TYR A 128 5.44 3.63 12.77
CA TYR A 128 6.51 3.10 11.94
C TYR A 128 7.13 4.21 11.05
N PRO A 129 8.46 4.42 11.08
CA PRO A 129 9.44 3.82 11.98
C PRO A 129 9.58 4.58 13.31
N ALA A 130 8.98 5.77 13.44
CA ALA A 130 9.34 6.77 14.46
C ALA A 130 9.26 6.28 15.91
N LEU A 131 8.22 5.53 16.29
CA LEU A 131 8.07 5.01 17.65
C LEU A 131 8.69 3.62 17.85
N LEU A 132 8.93 2.88 16.76
CA LEU A 132 9.47 1.52 16.80
C LEU A 132 11.00 1.47 16.70
N GLN A 133 11.63 2.45 16.03
CA GLN A 133 13.09 2.56 15.89
C GLN A 133 13.85 2.70 17.24
N PRO A 134 13.39 3.47 18.24
CA PRO A 134 14.10 3.59 19.51
C PRO A 134 13.92 2.38 20.45
N ILE A 135 13.15 1.37 20.04
CA ILE A 135 12.97 0.14 20.83
C ILE A 135 14.24 -0.69 20.72
N LYS A 136 14.84 -0.99 21.87
CA LYS A 136 15.99 -1.90 21.97
C LYS A 136 15.58 -3.19 22.68
N SER A 137 16.27 -4.29 22.34
CA SER A 137 16.16 -5.54 23.09
C SER A 137 16.51 -5.30 24.56
N VAL A 138 15.81 -6.00 25.45
CA VAL A 138 16.03 -6.04 26.89
C VAL A 138 17.38 -6.68 27.21
N HIS A 139 17.85 -7.62 26.39
CA HIS A 139 19.20 -8.19 26.46
C HIS A 139 20.15 -7.45 25.52
N PHE A 140 20.25 -6.12 25.70
CA PHE A 140 21.18 -5.31 24.91
C PHE A 140 22.62 -5.58 25.34
N ASP A 141 23.28 -6.50 24.64
CA ASP A 141 24.73 -6.65 24.67
C ASP A 141 25.36 -5.82 23.55
N PRO A 142 26.20 -4.81 23.87
CA PRO A 142 26.91 -4.01 22.87
C PRO A 142 27.79 -4.86 21.95
N ASP A 143 28.31 -5.97 22.48
CA ASP A 143 29.24 -6.87 21.79
C ASP A 143 28.53 -7.84 20.83
N ASN A 144 27.20 -7.94 20.91
CA ASN A 144 26.43 -8.82 20.04
C ASN A 144 25.87 -8.06 18.83
N ALA A 145 26.46 -8.30 17.65
CA ALA A 145 26.03 -7.70 16.38
C ALA A 145 24.53 -7.92 16.10
N TRP A 146 23.94 -9.02 16.60
CA TRP A 146 22.51 -9.29 16.47
C TRP A 146 21.63 -8.24 17.15
N SER A 147 21.94 -7.89 18.40
CA SER A 147 21.11 -6.95 19.18
C SER A 147 21.32 -5.50 18.75
N SER A 148 22.52 -5.15 18.28
CA SER A 148 22.89 -3.76 17.98
C SER A 148 22.60 -3.36 16.54
N VAL A 149 22.77 -4.28 15.57
CA VAL A 149 22.71 -3.98 14.14
C VAL A 149 21.50 -4.62 13.46
N PHE A 150 21.21 -5.89 13.75
CA PHE A 150 20.17 -6.65 13.02
C PHE A 150 18.78 -6.61 13.66
N PHE A 151 18.67 -6.33 14.96
CA PHE A 151 17.41 -6.40 15.68
C PHE A 151 16.31 -5.52 15.06
N VAL A 152 16.59 -4.23 14.85
CA VAL A 152 15.59 -3.30 14.31
C VAL A 152 15.21 -3.63 12.85
N PRO A 153 16.17 -3.85 11.92
CA PRO A 153 15.82 -4.23 10.55
C PRO A 153 15.00 -5.53 10.43
N VAL A 154 15.28 -6.54 11.26
CA VAL A 154 14.58 -7.83 11.21
C VAL A 154 13.22 -7.74 11.91
N ILE A 155 13.19 -7.25 13.14
CA ILE A 155 11.97 -7.25 13.96
C ILE A 155 11.00 -6.15 13.53
N VAL A 156 11.49 -4.97 13.17
CA VAL A 156 10.62 -3.84 12.80
C VAL A 156 10.37 -3.85 11.30
N PHE A 157 11.41 -3.76 10.46
CA PHE A 157 11.22 -3.54 9.03
C PHE A 157 10.77 -4.80 8.29
N LEU A 158 11.49 -5.92 8.45
CA LEU A 158 11.15 -7.16 7.74
C LEU A 158 9.81 -7.72 8.23
N SER A 159 9.63 -7.85 9.56
CA SER A 159 8.39 -8.40 10.11
C SER A 159 7.18 -7.55 9.72
N PHE A 160 7.23 -6.23 9.87
CA PHE A 160 6.12 -5.35 9.46
C PHE A 160 5.73 -5.59 7.99
N ASN A 161 6.71 -5.63 7.08
CA ASN A 161 6.44 -5.79 5.65
C ASN A 161 5.90 -7.19 5.29
N ILE A 162 6.36 -8.25 5.97
CA ILE A 162 5.83 -9.61 5.79
C ILE A 162 4.38 -9.68 6.27
N PHE A 163 4.09 -9.19 7.47
CA PHE A 163 2.73 -9.25 8.01
C PHE A 163 1.77 -8.28 7.31
N ASP A 164 2.24 -7.15 6.80
CA ASP A 164 1.47 -6.30 5.86
C ASP A 164 1.10 -7.07 4.60
N TRP A 165 2.04 -7.81 4.00
CA TRP A 165 1.75 -8.65 2.83
C TRP A 165 0.73 -9.76 3.14
N ILE A 166 0.89 -10.44 4.29
CA ILE A 166 -0.06 -11.46 4.74
C ILE A 166 -1.45 -10.83 4.97
N GLY A 167 -1.53 -9.66 5.60
CA GLY A 167 -2.78 -8.96 5.86
C GLY A 167 -3.52 -8.60 4.57
N ARG A 168 -2.81 -8.10 3.56
CA ARG A 168 -3.40 -7.82 2.24
C ARG A 168 -3.89 -9.08 1.55
N THR A 169 -3.11 -10.15 1.61
CA THR A 169 -3.47 -11.46 1.06
C THR A 169 -4.72 -12.01 1.74
N LEU A 170 -4.80 -11.91 3.07
CA LEU A 170 -5.95 -12.35 3.86
C LEU A 170 -7.22 -11.57 3.52
N ALA A 171 -7.13 -10.26 3.26
CA ALA A 171 -8.27 -9.46 2.81
C ALA A 171 -8.84 -9.92 1.45
N GLY A 172 -8.02 -10.57 0.62
CA GLY A 172 -8.46 -11.21 -0.62
C GLY A 172 -9.34 -12.44 -0.38
N PHE A 173 -9.03 -13.25 0.64
CA PHE A 173 -9.74 -14.48 0.98
C PHE A 173 -10.94 -14.24 1.92
N VAL A 174 -10.74 -13.45 2.98
CA VAL A 174 -11.72 -13.21 4.04
C VAL A 174 -12.07 -11.73 4.06
N LYS A 175 -13.28 -11.40 3.60
CA LYS A 175 -13.79 -10.02 3.54
C LYS A 175 -14.70 -9.72 4.74
N TRP A 176 -14.08 -9.30 5.85
CA TRP A 176 -14.79 -8.91 7.07
C TRP A 176 -14.11 -7.67 7.68
N PRO A 177 -14.79 -6.60 8.10
CA PRO A 177 -16.24 -6.35 8.10
C PRO A 177 -16.82 -6.20 6.69
N ARG A 178 -18.12 -6.46 6.49
CA ARG A 178 -18.79 -6.30 5.19
C ARG A 178 -18.93 -4.82 4.80
N ARG A 179 -19.11 -4.51 3.51
CA ARG A 179 -19.34 -3.14 2.98
C ARG A 179 -20.43 -2.35 3.73
N ASN A 180 -21.52 -3.02 4.11
CA ASN A 180 -22.62 -2.39 4.88
C ASN A 180 -22.25 -2.07 6.35
N GLN A 181 -21.15 -2.62 6.87
CA GLN A 181 -20.68 -2.44 8.25
C GLN A 181 -19.55 -1.40 8.35
N ARG A 182 -19.64 -0.33 7.56
CA ARG A 182 -18.64 0.76 7.51
C ARG A 182 -18.31 1.38 8.87
N TRP A 183 -19.28 1.43 9.79
CA TRP A 183 -19.07 1.93 11.15
C TRP A 183 -18.22 1.02 12.03
N ILE A 184 -18.31 -0.31 11.84
CA ILE A 184 -17.47 -1.28 12.55
C ILE A 184 -16.04 -1.14 12.06
N LEU A 185 -15.85 -1.02 10.74
CA LEU A 185 -14.55 -0.78 10.12
C LEU A 185 -13.92 0.53 10.64
N LEU A 186 -14.70 1.61 10.73
CA LEU A 186 -14.25 2.86 11.34
C LEU A 186 -13.87 2.70 12.82
N ALA A 187 -14.68 1.98 13.60
CA ALA A 187 -14.41 1.72 15.02
C ALA A 187 -13.11 0.94 15.22
N ILE A 188 -12.85 -0.08 14.39
CA ILE A 188 -11.59 -0.85 14.45
C ILE A 188 -10.40 0.04 14.03
N CYS A 189 -10.58 0.86 13.00
CA CYS A 189 -9.60 1.87 12.58
C CYS A 189 -9.23 2.83 13.73
N LEU A 190 -10.23 3.31 14.49
CA LEU A 190 -10.04 4.16 15.66
C LEU A 190 -9.39 3.40 16.82
N ALA A 191 -9.76 2.15 17.05
CA ALA A 191 -9.18 1.31 18.10
C ALA A 191 -7.66 1.11 17.94
N ARG A 192 -7.09 1.32 16.75
CA ARG A 192 -5.64 1.32 16.53
C ARG A 192 -4.89 2.37 17.34
N VAL A 193 -5.57 3.40 17.84
CA VAL A 193 -4.98 4.38 18.77
C VAL A 193 -4.36 3.70 19.99
N VAL A 194 -4.88 2.54 20.40
CA VAL A 194 -4.38 1.73 21.51
C VAL A 194 -2.94 1.26 21.28
N PHE A 195 -2.48 1.11 20.03
CA PHE A 195 -1.08 0.76 19.76
C PHE A 195 -0.08 1.85 20.18
N ILE A 196 -0.50 3.12 20.24
CA ILE A 196 0.37 4.24 20.66
C ILE A 196 0.81 4.12 22.12
N PRO A 197 -0.09 4.04 23.13
CA PRO A 197 0.32 3.88 24.51
C PRO A 197 1.06 2.55 24.72
N LEU A 198 0.68 1.47 24.02
CA LEU A 198 1.45 0.22 24.10
C LEU A 198 2.91 0.43 23.68
N CYS A 199 3.17 1.13 22.56
CA CYS A 199 4.55 1.46 22.15
C CYS A 199 5.27 2.35 23.17
N MET A 200 4.59 3.31 23.79
CA MET A 200 5.20 4.18 24.81
C MET A 200 5.60 3.44 26.09
N PHE A 201 4.87 2.38 26.47
CA PHE A 201 5.23 1.56 27.63
C PHE A 201 6.34 0.53 27.35
N MET A 202 6.69 0.28 26.08
CA MET A 202 7.80 -0.60 25.66
C MET A 202 9.17 0.06 25.85
N ASN A 203 10.22 -0.77 25.94
CA ASN A 203 11.61 -0.39 26.22
C ASN A 203 12.26 0.53 25.15
N GLN A 204 11.82 1.79 25.08
CA GLN A 204 12.38 2.85 24.24
C GLN A 204 13.58 3.52 24.94
N GLN A 205 14.65 3.84 24.21
CA GLN A 205 15.76 4.66 24.72
C GLN A 205 15.97 5.92 23.87
N PRO A 206 16.35 7.08 24.47
CA PRO A 206 16.65 7.32 25.89
C PRO A 206 15.42 7.71 26.72
N ARG A 207 15.31 7.18 27.95
CA ARG A 207 14.18 7.41 28.88
C ARG A 207 14.51 8.45 29.95
N LYS A 208 13.56 9.35 30.23
CA LYS A 208 13.66 10.32 31.33
C LYS A 208 12.44 10.36 32.27
N HIS A 209 11.29 9.72 31.95
CA HIS A 209 10.03 9.97 32.70
C HIS A 209 9.08 8.78 32.94
N LEU A 210 9.19 7.65 32.21
CA LEU A 210 8.18 6.56 32.24
C LEU A 210 8.79 5.18 32.61
N PRO A 211 8.15 4.41 33.52
CA PRO A 211 8.60 3.08 33.93
C PRO A 211 8.40 2.03 32.82
N VAL A 212 9.30 1.05 32.72
CA VAL A 212 9.14 -0.11 31.82
C VAL A 212 8.14 -1.07 32.45
N VAL A 213 6.99 -1.29 31.81
CA VAL A 213 6.00 -2.28 32.27
C VAL A 213 6.25 -3.65 31.62
N PHE A 214 6.81 -3.67 30.41
CA PHE A 214 7.01 -4.88 29.60
C PHE A 214 8.51 -5.21 29.43
N ASN A 215 9.04 -6.08 30.29
CA ASN A 215 10.46 -6.49 30.32
C ASN A 215 10.78 -7.70 29.42
N HIS A 216 10.07 -7.89 28.30
CA HIS A 216 10.34 -9.00 27.38
C HIS A 216 10.35 -8.56 25.92
N ASP A 217 11.30 -9.07 25.14
CA ASP A 217 11.44 -8.78 23.70
C ASP A 217 10.28 -9.29 22.83
N ALA A 218 9.38 -10.10 23.39
CA ALA A 218 8.24 -10.66 22.67
C ALA A 218 7.16 -9.60 22.41
N TYR A 219 7.00 -8.62 23.31
CA TYR A 219 5.99 -7.59 23.19
C TYR A 219 6.16 -6.71 21.95
N PRO A 220 7.35 -6.12 21.66
CA PRO A 220 7.54 -5.34 20.44
C PRO A 220 7.36 -6.18 19.17
N ILE A 221 7.77 -7.45 19.18
CA ILE A 221 7.57 -8.36 18.04
C ILE A 221 6.07 -8.53 17.78
N ILE A 222 5.30 -8.93 18.80
CA ILE A 222 3.84 -9.15 18.67
C ILE A 222 3.14 -7.86 18.20
N LEU A 223 3.54 -6.69 18.71
CA LEU A 223 2.94 -5.43 18.29
C LEU A 223 3.23 -5.12 16.83
N VAL A 224 4.48 -5.29 16.35
CA VAL A 224 4.82 -5.07 14.93
C VAL A 224 4.03 -6.03 14.03
N ILE A 225 3.89 -7.29 14.44
CA ILE A 225 3.09 -8.29 13.73
C ILE A 225 1.64 -7.84 13.60
N LEU A 226 1.01 -7.46 14.72
CA LEU A 226 -0.38 -6.99 14.74
C LEU A 226 -0.55 -5.71 13.93
N LEU A 227 0.40 -4.78 14.04
CA LEU A 227 0.38 -3.52 13.30
C LEU A 227 0.45 -3.75 11.80
N GLY A 228 1.38 -4.60 11.34
CA GLY A 228 1.53 -4.99 9.94
C GLY A 228 0.28 -5.69 9.40
N LEU A 229 -0.19 -6.73 10.11
CA LEU A 229 -1.36 -7.52 9.69
C LEU A 229 -2.60 -6.64 9.55
N THR A 230 -2.91 -5.82 10.57
CA THR A 230 -4.05 -4.92 10.54
C THR A 230 -3.87 -3.80 9.50
N ASN A 231 -2.66 -3.32 9.26
CA ASN A 231 -2.39 -2.31 8.22
C ASN A 231 -2.73 -2.85 6.83
N GLY A 232 -2.16 -3.99 6.47
CA GLY A 232 -2.39 -4.62 5.17
C GLY A 232 -3.86 -5.00 4.97
N TYR A 233 -4.48 -5.56 6.01
CA TYR A 233 -5.86 -6.02 5.94
C TYR A 233 -6.86 -4.87 5.70
N PHE A 234 -6.84 -3.82 6.53
CA PHE A 234 -7.82 -2.73 6.39
C PHE A 234 -7.58 -1.87 5.15
N LEU A 235 -6.32 -1.68 4.74
CA LEU A 235 -6.00 -0.96 3.51
C LEU A 235 -6.56 -1.70 2.28
N SER A 236 -6.31 -3.00 2.17
CA SER A 236 -6.85 -3.83 1.08
C SER A 236 -8.38 -3.89 1.10
N LEU A 237 -8.98 -4.00 2.29
CA LEU A 237 -10.43 -4.06 2.43
C LEU A 237 -11.10 -2.75 2.02
N ALA A 238 -10.53 -1.60 2.42
CA ALA A 238 -11.05 -0.30 2.04
C ALA A 238 -10.93 -0.03 0.53
N MET A 239 -9.82 -0.44 -0.10
CA MET A 239 -9.65 -0.38 -1.56
C MET A 239 -10.66 -1.30 -2.29
N THR A 240 -10.90 -2.51 -1.77
CA THR A 240 -11.87 -3.45 -2.36
C THR A 240 -13.32 -2.95 -2.25
N TYR A 241 -13.62 -2.11 -1.25
CA TYR A 241 -14.92 -1.48 -1.09
C TYR A 241 -15.06 -0.14 -1.83
N GLY A 242 -14.04 0.24 -2.62
CA GLY A 242 -14.15 1.30 -3.61
C GLY A 242 -15.23 1.03 -4.67
N PRO A 243 -15.55 2.04 -5.48
CA PRO A 243 -16.48 1.93 -6.61
C PRO A 243 -15.80 1.27 -7.81
#